data_AF-A0A9P1KIA2-F1
#
_entry.id   AF-A0A9P1KIA2-F1
#
_cell.length_a   1.000
_cell.length_b   1.000
_cell.length_c   1.000
_cell.angle_alpha   90.00
_cell.angle_beta   90.00
_cell.angle_gamma   90.00
#
_symmetry.space_group_name_H-M   'P 1'
#
loop_
_entity.id
_entity.type
_entity.pdbx_description
1 polymer ?
#
loop_
_entity_poly.entity_id
_entity_poly.type
_entity_poly.pdbx_seq_one_letter_code
_entity_poly.pdbx_strand_id
1 'polypeptide(L)'
;MWKYLIFLAPIVLTGCQVDFSSVLEDIPGWRSSDRAPLMMKAIALGQQTYYQNQGYFASSLHGLSGNLNLETDSYQYAIRTEGETAQTVFITATAKTDDLRSYSGVMTVGKNDGGVVLMANLCQTDTPSKVPPLLSSTPVPSQGLKCPPGSSPVR
;
A
#
# COMPACT_ATOMS: atom_id res chain seq x y z
N MET A 1 -6.65 54.70 -38.22
CA MET A 1 -5.96 53.98 -37.12
C MET A 1 -7.01 53.48 -36.14
N TRP A 2 -7.26 52.18 -36.03
CA TRP A 2 -7.96 51.62 -34.87
C TRP A 2 -7.41 50.23 -34.59
N LYS A 3 -6.63 50.14 -33.52
CA LYS A 3 -5.97 48.93 -33.01
C LYS A 3 -7.01 47.92 -32.53
N TYR A 4 -6.90 46.67 -33.00
CA TYR A 4 -7.55 45.52 -32.38
C TYR A 4 -6.92 45.28 -31.00
N LEU A 5 -7.72 45.43 -29.96
CA LEU A 5 -7.40 45.00 -28.60
C LEU A 5 -7.69 43.50 -28.49
N ILE A 6 -6.63 42.69 -28.48
CA ILE A 6 -6.68 41.28 -28.15
C ILE A 6 -6.90 41.18 -26.64
N PHE A 7 -8.08 40.75 -26.22
CA PHE A 7 -8.33 40.32 -24.83
C PHE A 7 -7.62 38.98 -24.61
N LEU A 8 -6.44 39.03 -23.99
CA LEU A 8 -5.82 37.87 -23.36
C LEU A 8 -6.61 37.56 -22.09
N ALA A 9 -7.54 36.60 -22.17
CA ALA A 9 -8.12 36.00 -20.97
C ALA A 9 -7.01 35.24 -20.23
N PRO A 10 -6.81 35.46 -18.92
CA PRO A 10 -5.89 34.65 -18.14
C PRO A 10 -6.48 33.24 -18.07
N ILE A 11 -5.79 32.29 -18.69
CA ILE A 11 -6.05 30.87 -18.48
C ILE A 11 -5.72 30.61 -17.01
N VAL A 12 -6.74 30.62 -16.16
CA VAL A 12 -6.63 30.17 -14.78
C VAL A 12 -6.31 28.68 -14.86
N LEU A 13 -5.05 28.32 -14.67
CA LEU A 13 -4.63 26.95 -14.42
C LEU A 13 -5.23 26.56 -13.07
N THR A 14 -6.49 26.17 -13.06
CA THR A 14 -7.06 25.37 -11.98
C THR A 14 -6.22 24.12 -11.91
N GLY A 15 -5.36 24.05 -10.90
CA GLY A 15 -4.59 22.84 -10.62
C GLY A 15 -5.57 21.68 -10.59
N CYS A 16 -5.38 20.72 -11.50
CA CYS A 16 -6.13 19.48 -11.46
C CYS A 16 -5.85 18.85 -10.09
N GLN A 17 -6.82 18.92 -9.18
CA GLN A 17 -6.85 18.02 -8.05
C GLN A 17 -7.11 16.65 -8.65
N VAL A 18 -6.02 15.94 -8.96
CA VAL A 18 -6.10 14.59 -9.49
C VAL A 18 -6.60 13.72 -8.36
N ASP A 19 -7.89 13.40 -8.39
CA ASP A 19 -8.47 12.45 -7.47
C ASP A 19 -8.04 11.04 -7.91
N PHE A 20 -6.97 10.54 -7.30
CA PHE A 20 -6.41 9.22 -7.60
C PHE A 20 -7.42 8.09 -7.39
N SER A 21 -8.50 8.30 -6.61
CA SER A 21 -9.58 7.31 -6.49
C SER A 21 -10.27 7.08 -7.83
N SER A 22 -10.58 8.16 -8.58
CA SER A 22 -11.18 8.08 -9.92
C SER A 22 -10.26 7.45 -10.97
N VAL A 23 -8.96 7.73 -10.90
CA VAL A 23 -7.96 7.17 -11.82
C VAL A 23 -7.84 5.64 -11.66
N LEU A 24 -8.06 5.11 -10.45
CA LEU A 24 -8.05 3.68 -10.15
C LEU A 24 -9.40 2.99 -10.45
N GLU A 25 -10.45 3.75 -10.76
CA GLU A 25 -11.78 3.23 -11.11
C GLU A 25 -11.95 3.04 -12.62
N ASP A 26 -11.27 3.84 -13.45
CA ASP A 26 -11.51 3.88 -14.90
C ASP A 26 -10.61 2.97 -15.76
N ILE A 27 -9.84 2.04 -15.19
CA ILE A 27 -9.02 1.09 -15.99
C ILE A 27 -9.94 -0.01 -16.57
N PRO A 28 -10.24 -0.01 -17.89
CA PRO A 28 -11.24 -0.92 -18.45
C PRO A 28 -10.70 -2.35 -18.47
N GLY A 29 -11.45 -3.28 -17.86
CA GLY A 29 -11.13 -4.72 -17.85
C GLY A 29 -10.58 -5.28 -16.54
N TRP A 30 -10.33 -4.43 -15.54
CA TRP A 30 -10.02 -4.87 -14.17
C TRP A 30 -11.30 -4.93 -13.34
N ARG A 31 -11.67 -6.10 -12.80
CA ARG A 31 -12.74 -6.18 -11.81
C ARG A 31 -12.28 -5.40 -10.57
N SER A 32 -13.16 -4.54 -10.03
CA SER A 32 -12.92 -3.76 -8.81
C SER A 32 -12.42 -4.61 -7.62
N SER A 33 -12.74 -5.91 -7.65
CA SER A 33 -12.38 -6.93 -6.67
C SER A 33 -10.92 -7.37 -6.68
N ASP A 34 -10.10 -6.99 -7.67
CA ASP A 34 -8.67 -7.38 -7.78
C ASP A 34 -7.71 -6.19 -7.53
N ARG A 35 -8.18 -5.12 -6.88
CA ARG A 35 -7.34 -3.94 -6.57
C ARG A 35 -6.42 -4.11 -5.35
N ALA A 36 -6.70 -5.09 -4.49
CA ALA A 36 -5.93 -5.30 -3.26
C ALA A 36 -4.42 -5.53 -3.51
N PRO A 37 -3.97 -6.35 -4.47
CA PRO A 37 -2.54 -6.49 -4.77
C PRO A 37 -1.84 -5.16 -5.10
N LEU A 38 -2.47 -4.31 -5.92
CA LEU A 38 -1.94 -3.00 -6.27
C LEU A 38 -1.88 -2.09 -5.06
N MET A 39 -2.96 -2.05 -4.27
CA MET A 39 -3.03 -1.23 -3.07
C MET A 39 -2.02 -1.68 -2.01
N MET A 40 -1.85 -2.99 -1.81
CA MET A 40 -0.82 -3.54 -0.91
C MET A 40 0.59 -3.14 -1.34
N LYS A 41 0.89 -3.18 -2.66
CA LYS A 41 2.17 -2.69 -3.21
C LYS A 41 2.34 -1.18 -2.99
N ALA A 42 1.29 -0.39 -3.19
CA ALA A 42 1.32 1.06 -2.96
C ALA A 42 1.54 1.42 -1.49
N ILE A 43 0.84 0.76 -0.55
CA ILE A 43 1.02 0.96 0.89
C ILE A 43 2.45 0.55 1.31
N ALA A 44 2.97 -0.57 0.79
CA ALA A 44 4.34 -1.00 1.08
C ALA A 44 5.38 0.02 0.59
N LEU A 45 5.23 0.53 -0.62
CA LEU A 45 6.09 1.61 -1.14
C LEU A 45 5.98 2.88 -0.30
N GLY A 46 4.76 3.28 0.07
CA GLY A 46 4.51 4.43 0.93
C GLY A 46 5.23 4.27 2.28
N GLN A 47 5.17 3.09 2.88
CA GLN A 47 5.86 2.80 4.15
C GLN A 47 7.38 2.84 4.01
N GLN A 48 7.94 2.34 2.90
CA GLN A 48 9.36 2.45 2.62
C GLN A 48 9.79 3.92 2.55
N THR A 49 9.06 4.75 1.80
CA THR A 49 9.33 6.19 1.71
C THR A 49 9.13 6.90 3.06
N TYR A 50 8.10 6.52 3.82
CA TYR A 50 7.85 7.08 5.15
C TYR A 50 9.02 6.79 6.09
N TYR A 51 9.49 5.54 6.13
CA TYR A 51 10.65 5.15 6.95
C TYR A 51 11.91 5.91 6.57
N GLN A 52 12.19 6.08 5.27
CA GLN A 52 13.35 6.83 4.79
C GLN A 52 13.36 8.29 5.26
N ASN A 53 12.17 8.90 5.42
CA ASN A 53 12.04 10.28 5.85
C ASN A 53 11.96 10.45 7.38
N GLN A 54 11.36 9.49 8.07
CA GLN A 54 11.01 9.61 9.50
C GLN A 54 11.87 8.75 10.43
N GLY A 55 12.50 7.70 9.90
CA GLY A 55 13.29 6.72 10.68
C GLY A 55 12.45 5.64 11.39
N TYR A 56 11.14 5.61 11.18
CA TYR A 56 10.19 4.62 11.71
C TYR A 56 9.03 4.42 10.74
N PHE A 57 8.31 3.29 10.82
CA PHE A 57 7.14 3.06 9.96
C PHE A 57 5.90 3.82 10.44
N ALA A 58 5.03 4.21 9.50
CA ALA A 58 3.74 4.78 9.83
C ALA A 58 2.87 3.73 10.52
N SER A 59 2.21 4.11 11.62
CA SER A 59 1.38 3.21 12.43
C SER A 59 -0.09 3.15 11.97
N SER A 60 -0.48 3.94 10.97
CA SER A 60 -1.85 4.00 10.45
C SER A 60 -1.89 4.41 8.98
N LEU A 61 -2.98 4.06 8.29
CA LEU A 61 -3.22 4.50 6.90
C LEU A 61 -3.32 6.02 6.80
N HIS A 62 -3.95 6.67 7.80
CA HIS A 62 -4.08 8.12 7.86
C HIS A 62 -2.70 8.80 7.98
N GLY A 63 -1.81 8.28 8.84
CA GLY A 63 -0.45 8.79 8.95
C GLY A 63 0.37 8.61 7.67
N LEU A 64 0.07 7.57 6.88
CA LEU A 64 0.77 7.25 5.64
C LEU A 64 0.26 8.04 4.42
N SER A 65 -1.06 8.20 4.31
CA SER A 65 -1.75 8.69 3.11
C SER A 65 -2.52 10.00 3.33
N GLY A 66 -2.45 10.57 4.54
CA GLY A 66 -3.21 11.74 4.92
C GLY A 66 -4.71 11.46 4.92
N ASN A 67 -5.48 12.32 4.26
CA ASN A 67 -6.94 12.21 4.18
C ASN A 67 -7.44 11.33 3.01
N LEU A 68 -6.56 10.54 2.39
CA LEU A 68 -6.98 9.62 1.34
C LEU A 68 -7.78 8.48 1.95
N ASN A 69 -9.03 8.31 1.49
CA ASN A 69 -9.85 7.18 1.87
C ASN A 69 -9.46 5.96 1.01
N LEU A 70 -8.71 5.04 1.61
CA LEU A 70 -8.26 3.81 0.95
C LEU A 70 -9.24 2.63 1.17
N GLU A 71 -10.33 2.85 1.92
CA GLU A 71 -11.38 1.85 2.06
C GLU A 71 -12.07 1.61 0.72
N THR A 72 -12.36 0.34 0.45
CA THR A 72 -13.07 -0.08 -0.76
C THR A 72 -14.24 -0.96 -0.36
N ASP A 73 -15.21 -1.15 -1.25
CA ASP A 73 -16.33 -2.07 -1.00
C ASP A 73 -15.88 -3.53 -0.84
N SER A 74 -14.73 -3.89 -1.43
CA SER A 74 -14.23 -5.26 -1.46
C SER A 74 -13.24 -5.59 -0.34
N TYR A 75 -12.54 -4.60 0.20
CA TYR A 75 -11.45 -4.79 1.16
C TYR A 75 -11.45 -3.77 2.28
N GLN A 76 -11.09 -4.24 3.47
CA GLN A 76 -10.71 -3.42 4.62
C GLN A 76 -9.19 -3.44 4.75
N TYR A 77 -8.58 -2.26 4.82
CA TYR A 77 -7.13 -2.15 4.97
C TYR A 77 -6.76 -1.79 6.40
N ALA A 78 -5.69 -2.38 6.91
CA ALA A 78 -5.19 -2.05 8.24
C ALA A 78 -3.66 -2.02 8.25
N ILE A 79 -3.12 -1.21 9.16
CA ILE A 79 -1.70 -1.11 9.45
C ILE A 79 -1.51 -1.31 10.95
N ARG A 80 -0.50 -2.09 11.30
CA ARG A 80 -0.06 -2.28 12.69
C ARG A 80 1.45 -2.31 12.75
N THR A 81 2.04 -1.64 13.72
CA THR A 81 3.48 -1.67 13.96
C THR A 81 3.84 -2.53 15.17
N GLU A 82 5.06 -3.06 15.18
CA GLU A 82 5.67 -3.75 16.30
C GLU A 82 7.07 -3.20 16.61
N GLY A 83 7.50 -3.38 17.86
CA GLY A 83 8.77 -2.89 18.39
C GLY A 83 8.68 -1.47 18.97
N GLU A 84 9.59 -1.14 19.88
CA GLU A 84 9.60 0.13 20.63
C GLU A 84 9.69 1.37 19.72
N THR A 85 10.28 1.22 18.54
CA THR A 85 10.46 2.30 17.55
C THR A 85 9.76 2.01 16.22
N ALA A 86 8.74 1.14 16.21
CA ALA A 86 8.01 0.76 15.00
C ALA A 86 8.94 0.31 13.85
N GLN A 87 9.90 -0.58 14.17
CA GLN A 87 10.86 -1.16 13.21
C GLN A 87 10.27 -2.31 12.40
N THR A 88 9.05 -2.72 12.73
CA THR A 88 8.29 -3.70 11.97
C THR A 88 6.90 -3.13 11.72
N VAL A 89 6.41 -3.28 10.49
CA VAL A 89 5.04 -2.94 10.13
C VAL A 89 4.38 -4.11 9.42
N PHE A 90 3.13 -4.35 9.79
CA PHE A 90 2.21 -5.27 9.15
C PHE A 90 1.13 -4.47 8.44
N ILE A 91 0.81 -4.91 7.23
CA ILE A 91 -0.27 -4.36 6.42
C ILE A 91 -1.20 -5.53 6.14
N THR A 92 -2.51 -5.33 6.21
CA THR A 92 -3.49 -6.34 5.77
C THR A 92 -4.51 -5.73 4.84
N ALA A 93 -4.93 -6.51 3.84
CA ALA A 93 -6.16 -6.26 3.09
C ALA A 93 -7.08 -7.45 3.33
N THR A 94 -8.07 -7.27 4.20
CA THR A 94 -9.05 -8.29 4.56
C THR A 94 -10.21 -8.21 3.58
N ALA A 95 -10.50 -9.33 2.90
CA ALA A 95 -11.65 -9.42 2.00
C ALA A 95 -12.96 -9.22 2.78
N LYS A 96 -13.88 -8.45 2.21
CA LYS A 96 -15.23 -8.23 2.75
C LYS A 96 -16.24 -9.27 2.24
N THR A 97 -15.90 -10.02 1.18
CA THR A 97 -16.74 -11.04 0.55
C THR A 97 -16.03 -12.40 0.49
N ASP A 98 -16.79 -13.48 0.31
CA ASP A 98 -16.29 -14.86 0.40
C ASP A 98 -15.62 -15.37 -0.89
N ASP A 99 -15.71 -14.61 -1.99
CA ASP A 99 -15.13 -14.92 -3.30
C ASP A 99 -13.73 -14.33 -3.50
N LEU A 100 -13.24 -13.57 -2.53
CA LEU A 100 -11.99 -12.83 -2.60
C LEU A 100 -10.93 -13.36 -1.65
N ARG A 101 -9.67 -13.34 -2.10
CA ARG A 101 -8.50 -13.65 -1.28
C ARG A 101 -8.19 -12.50 -0.33
N SER A 102 -7.64 -12.81 0.83
CA SER A 102 -7.09 -11.80 1.74
C SER A 102 -5.57 -11.72 1.60
N TYR A 103 -5.01 -10.57 1.98
CA TYR A 103 -3.59 -10.27 1.82
C TYR A 103 -2.98 -9.78 3.11
N SER A 104 -1.70 -10.07 3.28
CA SER A 104 -0.85 -9.52 4.33
C SER A 104 0.49 -9.09 3.78
N GLY A 105 1.04 -8.04 4.34
CA GLY A 105 2.39 -7.58 4.10
C GLY A 105 3.12 -7.43 5.42
N VAL A 106 4.41 -7.74 5.43
CA VAL A 106 5.29 -7.44 6.55
C VAL A 106 6.53 -6.76 6.01
N MET A 107 6.96 -5.72 6.72
CA MET A 107 8.22 -5.07 6.47
C MET A 107 8.98 -4.90 7.77
N THR A 108 10.27 -5.17 7.74
CA THR A 108 11.14 -5.11 8.91
C THR A 108 12.47 -4.47 8.56
N VAL A 109 13.06 -3.80 9.56
CA VAL A 109 14.36 -3.18 9.46
C VAL A 109 15.42 -4.19 9.88
N GLY A 110 16.31 -4.53 8.95
CA GLY A 110 17.50 -5.33 9.19
C GLY A 110 18.79 -4.50 9.15
N LYS A 111 19.90 -5.15 9.48
CA LYS A 111 21.25 -4.62 9.29
C LYS A 111 22.08 -5.62 8.48
N ASN A 112 22.88 -5.12 7.56
CA ASN A 112 23.93 -5.87 6.89
C ASN A 112 25.23 -5.04 6.84
N ASP A 113 26.28 -5.58 6.24
CA ASP A 113 27.59 -4.90 6.13
C ASP A 113 27.51 -3.54 5.38
N GLY A 114 26.46 -3.34 4.57
CA GLY A 114 26.18 -2.09 3.86
C GLY A 114 25.29 -1.10 4.61
N GLY A 115 24.86 -1.42 5.85
CA GLY A 115 24.05 -0.56 6.69
C GLY A 115 22.64 -1.09 6.95
N VAL A 116 21.67 -0.17 7.03
CA VAL A 116 20.26 -0.49 7.32
C VAL A 116 19.58 -0.97 6.03
N VAL A 117 18.89 -2.12 6.10
CA VAL A 117 18.14 -2.69 4.98
C VAL A 117 16.68 -2.85 5.36
N LEU A 118 15.79 -2.49 4.45
CA LEU A 118 14.36 -2.76 4.58
C LEU A 118 14.03 -4.08 3.89
N MET A 119 13.55 -5.06 4.65
CA MET A 119 13.08 -6.33 4.12
C MET A 119 11.56 -6.29 4.06
N ALA A 120 10.97 -6.71 2.94
CA ALA A 120 9.53 -6.73 2.76
C ALA A 120 9.07 -8.04 2.11
N ASN A 121 7.88 -8.50 2.47
CA ASN A 121 7.19 -9.57 1.77
C ASN A 121 5.68 -9.36 1.80
N LEU A 122 5.02 -9.67 0.69
CA LEU A 122 3.56 -9.63 0.53
C LEU A 122 3.05 -11.02 0.23
N CYS A 123 2.02 -11.45 0.94
CA CYS A 123 1.41 -12.76 0.82
C CYS A 123 -0.09 -12.64 0.59
N GLN A 124 -0.65 -13.57 -0.17
CA GLN A 124 -2.08 -13.74 -0.39
C GLN A 124 -2.50 -15.13 0.05
N THR A 125 -3.74 -15.29 0.54
CA THR A 125 -4.30 -16.62 0.77
C THR A 125 -4.40 -17.40 -0.54
N ASP A 126 -4.15 -18.71 -0.51
CA ASP A 126 -4.19 -19.53 -1.73
C ASP A 126 -5.63 -19.65 -2.27
N THR A 127 -6.62 -19.62 -1.37
CA THR A 127 -8.06 -19.62 -1.65
C THR A 127 -8.72 -18.35 -1.13
N PRO A 128 -9.95 -18.00 -1.60
CA PRO A 128 -10.75 -16.96 -0.98
C PRO A 128 -10.88 -17.11 0.53
N SER A 129 -10.83 -16.00 1.25
CA SER A 129 -10.80 -15.97 2.72
C SER A 129 -11.06 -14.57 3.24
N LYS A 130 -11.84 -14.45 4.33
CA LYS A 130 -12.00 -13.21 5.13
C LYS A 130 -11.00 -13.11 6.29
N VAL A 131 -10.00 -13.98 6.31
CA VAL A 131 -8.92 -13.99 7.30
C VAL A 131 -7.59 -13.83 6.56
N PRO A 132 -6.84 -12.75 6.81
CA PRO A 132 -5.56 -12.51 6.16
C PRO A 132 -4.46 -13.45 6.69
N PRO A 133 -3.41 -13.75 5.90
CA PRO A 133 -2.30 -14.60 6.35
C PRO A 133 -1.60 -14.02 7.58
N LEU A 134 -1.34 -14.83 8.60
CA LEU A 134 -0.58 -14.38 9.78
C LEU A 134 0.92 -14.45 9.50
N LEU A 135 1.54 -13.30 9.27
CA LEU A 135 2.97 -13.22 8.93
C LEU A 135 3.86 -13.21 10.17
N SER A 136 5.06 -13.77 10.01
CA SER A 136 6.17 -13.60 10.97
C SER A 136 6.99 -12.38 10.59
N SER A 137 7.41 -11.60 11.59
CA SER A 137 8.40 -10.53 11.43
C SER A 137 9.84 -11.02 11.41
N THR A 138 10.08 -12.27 11.79
CA THR A 138 11.41 -12.88 11.82
C THR A 138 11.76 -13.47 10.45
N PRO A 139 12.80 -12.98 9.78
CA PRO A 139 13.27 -13.56 8.53
C PRO A 139 13.87 -14.96 8.76
N VAL A 140 13.64 -15.87 7.81
CA VAL A 140 14.33 -17.16 7.76
C VAL A 140 15.75 -16.95 7.23
N PRO A 141 16.80 -17.48 7.89
CA PRO A 141 18.18 -17.37 7.40
C PRO A 141 18.28 -17.79 5.93
N SER A 142 18.99 -17.01 5.11
CA SER A 142 19.18 -17.19 3.65
C SER A 142 17.91 -17.10 2.77
N GLN A 143 16.71 -17.03 3.35
CA GLN A 143 15.45 -17.10 2.61
C GLN A 143 14.56 -15.88 2.83
N GLY A 144 14.89 -15.03 3.80
CA GLY A 144 14.16 -13.80 4.08
C GLY A 144 12.79 -14.06 4.73
N LEU A 145 11.89 -13.08 4.60
CA LEU A 145 10.51 -13.18 5.07
C LEU A 145 9.72 -14.16 4.20
N LYS A 146 8.95 -15.05 4.82
CA LYS A 146 8.17 -16.08 4.11
C LYS A 146 6.67 -15.96 4.34
N CYS A 147 5.91 -16.42 3.35
CA CYS A 147 4.48 -16.62 3.49
C CYS A 147 4.20 -17.89 4.31
N PRO A 148 3.24 -17.84 5.26
CA PRO A 148 2.84 -19.01 6.04
C PRO A 148 2.12 -20.05 5.16
N PRO A 149 1.95 -21.30 5.64
CA PRO A 149 1.15 -22.31 4.96
C PRO A 149 -0.27 -21.81 4.63
N GLY A 150 -0.78 -22.20 3.46
CA GLY A 150 -2.07 -21.72 2.93
C GLY A 150 -2.01 -20.32 2.33
N SER A 151 -0.81 -19.79 2.11
CA SER A 151 -0.59 -18.52 1.44
C SER A 151 0.64 -18.55 0.54
N SER A 152 0.61 -17.72 -0.49
CA SER A 152 1.66 -17.60 -1.51
C SER A 152 2.10 -16.15 -1.67
N PRO A 153 3.33 -15.88 -2.15
CA PRO A 153 3.75 -14.52 -2.47
C PRO A 153 2.80 -13.85 -3.47
N VAL A 154 2.58 -12.55 -3.28
CA VAL A 154 1.89 -11.70 -4.27
C VAL A 154 2.87 -11.45 -5.42
N ARG A 155 2.48 -11.82 -6.65
CA ARG A 155 3.26 -11.52 -7.86
C ARG A 155 2.92 -10.14 -8.41
#